data_AF-A0A8C4QI34-F1
#
_entry.id   AF-A0A8C4QI34-F1
#
_cell.length_a   1.000
_cell.length_b   1.000
_cell.length_c   1.000
_cell.angle_alpha   90.00
_cell.angle_beta   90.00
_cell.angle_gamma   90.00
#
_symmetry.space_group_name_H-M   'P 1'
#
loop_
_entity.id
_entity.type
_entity.pdbx_description
1 polymer ?
#
loop_
_entity_poly.entity_id
_entity_poly.type
_entity_poly.pdbx_seq_one_letter_code
_entity_poly.pdbx_strand_id
1 'polypeptide(L)'
;MLKDDNRHDGVLNGVETLENNDTSTLSNKPHSNKQLQGGVHLELPNVDITWDDDQLPREENIQQEVKRAMLEWRKLITNTLETQLGKQAQGAGPLAVVELWRERSMVLRTLVEQLQEPRVKRVSKLAGQLDPESLHGFEVVTVQLETAREDATDNFHLLSTLDRHFKKLAQGRDFGAIAETLPRLLEGLHLVWNISMHYKRGDHMEALMERIAWQVCESARHAVNMCTLFRDDGEER
;
A
#
# COMPACT_ATOMS: atom_id res chain seq x y z
N MET A 1 -16.25 -25.15 75.43
CA MET A 1 -16.11 -24.75 76.84
C MET A 1 -15.24 -23.51 76.87
N LEU A 2 -15.83 -22.38 77.25
CA LEU A 2 -15.23 -21.04 77.27
C LEU A 2 -14.08 -20.93 78.28
N LYS A 3 -13.13 -20.05 77.96
CA LYS A 3 -12.53 -19.00 78.83
C LYS A 3 -12.05 -17.91 77.85
N ASP A 4 -12.70 -16.74 77.72
CA ASP A 4 -12.75 -15.59 78.64
C ASP A 4 -11.33 -15.13 79.05
N ASP A 5 -10.90 -13.87 78.96
CA ASP A 5 -11.54 -12.61 78.56
C ASP A 5 -10.43 -11.51 78.47
N ASN A 6 -10.62 -10.50 77.59
CA ASN A 6 -10.40 -9.04 77.82
C ASN A 6 -9.00 -8.42 78.17
N ARG A 7 -8.56 -7.19 77.77
CA ARG A 7 -9.14 -5.94 77.18
C ARG A 7 -8.06 -5.08 76.48
N HIS A 8 -8.48 -4.29 75.48
CA HIS A 8 -8.45 -2.80 75.41
C HIS A 8 -8.76 -2.37 73.96
N ASP A 9 -9.97 -1.89 73.67
CA ASP A 9 -10.43 -0.48 73.70
C ASP A 9 -9.58 0.42 72.78
N GLY A 10 -10.09 1.11 71.75
CA GLY A 10 -11.47 1.36 71.36
C GLY A 10 -11.57 1.98 69.96
N VAL A 11 -12.78 1.91 69.43
CA VAL A 11 -13.29 2.53 68.20
C VAL A 11 -14.16 3.72 68.61
N LEU A 12 -14.26 4.78 67.79
CA LEU A 12 -15.51 5.41 67.31
C LEU A 12 -15.29 6.79 66.65
N ASN A 13 -15.43 6.78 65.32
CA ASN A 13 -16.16 7.66 64.37
C ASN A 13 -16.74 9.05 64.73
N GLY A 14 -16.76 9.89 63.67
CA GLY A 14 -17.71 10.99 63.37
C GLY A 14 -17.06 12.38 63.47
N VAL A 15 -17.14 13.33 62.53
CA VAL A 15 -18.26 13.90 61.73
C VAL A 15 -17.60 14.78 60.63
N GLU A 16 -17.77 14.59 59.31
CA GLU A 16 -18.85 14.99 58.37
C GLU A 16 -18.68 16.38 57.71
N THR A 17 -18.67 16.42 56.36
CA THR A 17 -19.47 17.26 55.41
C THR A 17 -18.94 17.00 53.97
N LEU A 18 -19.68 16.29 53.10
CA LEU A 18 -20.61 16.79 52.05
C LEU A 18 -19.85 17.54 50.92
N GLU A 19 -20.00 17.32 49.60
CA GLU A 19 -20.95 16.56 48.78
C GLU A 19 -20.48 16.67 47.29
N ASN A 20 -21.06 15.85 46.40
CA ASN A 20 -21.24 16.04 44.94
C ASN A 20 -20.31 15.32 43.92
N ASN A 21 -20.75 14.11 43.58
CA ASN A 21 -21.22 13.63 42.27
C ASN A 21 -20.41 13.83 40.97
N ASP A 22 -20.19 12.65 40.36
CA ASP A 22 -20.61 12.27 39.01
C ASP A 22 -19.70 12.51 37.79
N THR A 23 -19.23 11.35 37.32
CA THR A 23 -19.28 10.89 35.92
C THR A 23 -18.23 11.40 34.92
N SER A 24 -17.48 10.41 34.41
CA SER A 24 -17.16 10.21 33.00
C SER A 24 -16.35 11.30 32.28
N THR A 25 -15.11 10.99 31.91
CA THR A 25 -14.74 10.89 30.49
C THR A 25 -13.35 10.28 30.30
N LEU A 26 -13.33 9.34 29.36
CA LEU A 26 -12.22 8.67 28.70
C LEU A 26 -10.91 9.46 28.55
N SER A 27 -9.79 8.77 28.76
CA SER A 27 -8.60 8.94 27.91
C SER A 27 -7.75 7.66 27.89
N ASN A 28 -8.33 6.56 27.38
CA ASN A 28 -7.52 5.43 26.91
C ASN A 28 -7.04 5.75 25.48
N LYS A 29 -5.83 6.27 25.35
CA LYS A 29 -5.08 6.23 24.09
C LYS A 29 -4.21 4.99 24.05
N PRO A 30 -4.32 4.18 23.00
CA PRO A 30 -3.12 3.68 22.37
C PRO A 30 -3.21 3.96 20.87
N HIS A 31 -2.72 5.12 20.46
CA HIS A 31 -2.30 5.34 19.07
C HIS A 31 -0.79 5.25 19.03
N SER A 32 -0.28 4.02 19.05
CA SER A 32 1.05 3.72 18.51
C SER A 32 0.96 3.84 16.99
N ASN A 33 0.97 5.10 16.56
CA ASN A 33 1.12 5.54 15.19
C ASN A 33 2.49 5.05 14.67
N LYS A 34 2.51 3.90 14.01
CA LYS A 34 3.66 3.51 13.17
C LYS A 34 3.59 4.32 11.89
N GLN A 35 3.93 5.59 12.05
CA GLN A 35 4.14 6.54 10.98
C GLN A 35 5.43 6.16 10.26
N LEU A 36 5.32 5.35 9.22
CA LEU A 36 6.40 5.14 8.25
C LEU A 36 5.79 5.18 6.84
N GLN A 37 6.22 6.20 6.09
CA GLN A 37 5.99 6.47 4.66
C GLN A 37 4.59 6.89 4.23
N GLY A 38 4.31 8.21 4.30
CA GLY A 38 3.38 8.93 3.40
C GLY A 38 2.07 8.22 3.02
N GLY A 39 1.50 7.46 3.95
CA GLY A 39 0.55 6.39 3.63
C GLY A 39 -0.83 6.90 3.31
N VAL A 40 -1.42 6.37 2.24
CA VAL A 40 -2.85 6.50 1.97
C VAL A 40 -3.61 5.85 3.13
N HIS A 41 -4.37 6.64 3.89
CA HIS A 41 -5.08 6.18 5.08
C HIS A 41 -6.57 6.56 5.06
N LEU A 42 -7.44 5.61 5.41
CA LEU A 42 -8.87 5.85 5.59
C LEU A 42 -9.13 6.45 6.98
N GLU A 43 -9.49 7.73 7.00
CA GLU A 43 -9.87 8.42 8.23
C GLU A 43 -11.24 7.94 8.73
N LEU A 44 -11.27 7.35 9.91
CA LEU A 44 -12.51 6.86 10.52
C LEU A 44 -13.34 8.03 11.07
N PRO A 45 -14.68 8.00 10.94
CA PRO A 45 -15.52 9.03 11.53
C PRO A 45 -15.33 9.05 13.06
N ASN A 46 -15.21 10.26 13.62
CA ASN A 46 -15.01 10.49 15.05
C ASN A 46 -16.34 10.41 15.81
N VAL A 47 -17.03 9.29 15.65
CA VAL A 47 -18.29 8.99 16.31
C VAL A 47 -18.20 7.59 16.89
N ASP A 48 -18.86 7.39 18.01
CA ASP A 48 -19.07 6.04 18.51
C ASP A 48 -19.94 5.30 17.49
N ILE A 49 -19.49 4.13 17.05
CA ILE A 49 -20.20 3.27 16.11
C ILE A 49 -20.53 1.91 16.72
N THR A 50 -20.58 1.83 18.06
CA THR A 50 -20.90 0.59 18.78
C THR A 50 -22.38 0.22 18.78
N TRP A 51 -23.25 1.03 18.18
CA TRP A 51 -24.72 0.84 18.11
C TRP A 51 -25.13 -0.49 17.50
N ASP A 52 -26.24 -1.05 17.98
CA ASP A 52 -26.80 -2.25 17.39
C ASP A 52 -27.01 -2.07 15.86
N ASP A 53 -26.45 -2.99 15.07
CA ASP A 53 -26.36 -2.91 13.61
C ASP A 53 -27.75 -2.85 12.92
N ASP A 54 -28.78 -3.21 13.67
CA ASP A 54 -30.18 -3.26 13.24
C ASP A 54 -30.93 -1.94 13.51
N GLN A 55 -30.31 -0.95 14.15
CA GLN A 55 -30.90 0.38 14.38
C GLN A 55 -30.07 1.50 13.74
N LEU A 56 -30.73 2.29 12.88
CA LEU A 56 -30.16 3.52 12.36
C LEU A 56 -29.90 4.53 13.51
N PRO A 57 -28.77 5.26 13.50
CA PRO A 57 -28.50 6.34 14.44
C PRO A 57 -29.62 7.37 14.39
N ARG A 58 -30.15 7.76 15.53
CA ARG A 58 -31.18 8.82 15.60
C ARG A 58 -30.55 10.20 15.55
N GLU A 59 -29.29 10.33 15.93
CA GLU A 59 -28.57 11.59 15.91
C GLU A 59 -28.17 11.99 14.48
N GLU A 60 -28.73 13.11 14.02
CA GLU A 60 -28.38 13.71 12.72
C GLU A 60 -26.87 13.91 12.56
N ASN A 61 -26.17 14.29 13.63
CA ASN A 61 -24.71 14.46 13.62
C ASN A 61 -23.99 13.16 13.20
N ILE A 62 -24.37 12.01 13.76
CA ILE A 62 -23.75 10.72 13.43
C ILE A 62 -24.03 10.35 11.97
N GLN A 63 -25.26 10.58 11.50
CA GLN A 63 -25.60 10.32 10.10
C GLN A 63 -24.78 11.17 9.13
N GLN A 64 -24.60 12.46 9.44
CA GLN A 64 -23.79 13.37 8.63
C GLN A 64 -22.31 12.98 8.63
N GLU A 65 -21.78 12.55 9.78
CA GLU A 65 -20.41 12.08 9.90
C GLU A 65 -20.13 10.79 9.10
N VAL A 66 -21.08 9.85 9.10
CA VAL A 66 -20.99 8.63 8.30
C VAL A 66 -21.03 8.96 6.80
N LYS A 67 -21.95 9.83 6.37
CA LYS A 67 -22.03 10.28 4.97
C LYS A 67 -20.76 10.99 4.53
N ARG A 68 -20.21 11.86 5.40
CA ARG A 68 -18.95 12.56 5.17
C ARG A 68 -17.79 11.58 5.02
N ALA A 69 -17.65 10.61 5.93
CA ALA A 69 -16.61 9.59 5.85
C ALA A 69 -16.68 8.82 4.53
N MET A 70 -17.88 8.39 4.12
CA MET A 70 -18.07 7.67 2.86
C MET A 70 -17.64 8.49 1.63
N LEU A 71 -18.01 9.78 1.60
CA LEU A 71 -17.61 10.69 0.53
C LEU A 71 -16.09 10.86 0.47
N GLU A 72 -15.44 11.06 1.62
CA GLU A 72 -13.99 11.24 1.72
C GLU A 72 -13.23 9.98 1.36
N TRP A 73 -13.70 8.79 1.77
CA TRP A 73 -13.10 7.52 1.38
C TRP A 73 -13.21 7.27 -0.12
N ARG A 74 -14.37 7.55 -0.72
CA ARG A 74 -14.52 7.45 -2.17
C ARG A 74 -13.53 8.36 -2.90
N LYS A 75 -13.42 9.62 -2.50
CA LYS A 75 -12.44 10.57 -3.07
C LYS A 75 -11.01 10.07 -2.90
N LEU A 76 -10.66 9.56 -1.72
CA LEU A 76 -9.32 9.03 -1.44
C LEU A 76 -8.98 7.86 -2.37
N ILE A 77 -9.89 6.90 -2.53
CA ILE A 77 -9.70 5.74 -3.41
C ILE A 77 -9.54 6.20 -4.86
N THR A 78 -10.43 7.08 -5.35
CA THR A 78 -10.36 7.62 -6.72
C THR A 78 -9.04 8.35 -6.96
N ASN A 79 -8.64 9.28 -6.09
CA ASN A 79 -7.40 10.03 -6.23
C ASN A 79 -6.17 9.12 -6.16
N THR A 80 -6.21 8.09 -5.30
CA THR A 80 -5.14 7.10 -5.19
C THR A 80 -5.02 6.30 -6.48
N LEU A 81 -6.14 5.84 -7.05
CA LEU A 81 -6.14 5.12 -8.32
C LEU A 81 -5.60 5.99 -9.46
N GLU A 82 -6.08 7.22 -9.60
CA GLU A 82 -5.60 8.15 -10.62
C GLU A 82 -4.08 8.39 -10.49
N THR A 83 -3.61 8.63 -9.26
CA THR A 83 -2.19 8.82 -8.97
C THR A 83 -1.38 7.59 -9.35
N GLN A 84 -1.82 6.41 -8.92
CA GLN A 84 -1.09 5.17 -9.14
C GLN A 84 -1.09 4.75 -10.62
N LEU A 85 -2.21 4.91 -11.33
CA LEU A 85 -2.34 4.58 -12.75
C LEU A 85 -1.58 5.59 -13.64
N GLY A 86 -1.54 6.87 -13.26
CA GLY A 86 -0.77 7.90 -13.95
C GLY A 86 0.74 7.84 -13.69
N LYS A 87 1.17 7.19 -12.60
CA LYS A 87 2.57 7.12 -12.18
C LYS A 87 3.45 6.41 -13.22
N GLN A 88 4.59 7.04 -13.52
CA GLN A 88 5.61 6.50 -14.41
C GLN A 88 6.82 6.00 -13.62
N ALA A 89 7.54 5.04 -14.19
CA ALA A 89 8.73 4.46 -13.57
C ALA A 89 9.86 5.48 -13.49
N GLN A 90 10.44 5.62 -12.29
CA GLN A 90 11.50 6.57 -11.98
C GLN A 90 12.87 6.00 -12.39
N GLY A 91 13.42 6.52 -13.50
CA GLY A 91 14.67 6.05 -14.08
C GLY A 91 14.46 5.37 -15.43
N ALA A 92 15.54 5.27 -16.21
CA ALA A 92 15.49 4.83 -17.61
C ALA A 92 15.60 3.30 -17.77
N GLY A 93 16.17 2.58 -16.79
CA GLY A 93 16.35 1.14 -16.86
C GLY A 93 15.09 0.31 -16.55
N PRO A 94 15.12 -1.00 -16.79
CA PRO A 94 13.99 -1.91 -16.54
C PRO A 94 13.71 -2.14 -15.05
N LEU A 95 14.74 -2.03 -14.18
CA LEU A 95 14.56 -2.13 -12.73
C LEU A 95 13.62 -1.06 -12.16
N ALA A 96 13.59 0.13 -12.78
CA ALA A 96 12.64 1.19 -12.41
C ALA A 96 11.19 0.76 -12.64
N VAL A 97 10.94 -0.09 -13.65
CA VAL A 97 9.60 -0.63 -13.93
C VAL A 97 9.20 -1.66 -12.88
N VAL A 98 10.13 -2.51 -12.45
CA VAL A 98 9.90 -3.45 -11.35
C VAL A 98 9.52 -2.70 -10.07
N GLU A 99 10.28 -1.65 -9.72
CA GLU A 99 10.00 -0.87 -8.50
C GLU A 99 8.67 -0.10 -8.60
N LEU A 100 8.32 0.43 -9.77
CA LEU A 100 7.01 1.04 -10.00
C LEU A 100 5.87 0.06 -9.66
N TRP A 101 5.92 -1.16 -10.19
CA TRP A 101 4.89 -2.16 -9.92
C TRP A 101 4.89 -2.65 -8.47
N ARG A 102 6.07 -2.76 -7.86
CA ARG A 102 6.22 -3.08 -6.44
C ARG A 102 5.52 -2.03 -5.56
N GLU A 103 5.81 -0.76 -5.79
CA GLU A 103 5.23 0.35 -5.04
C GLU A 103 3.72 0.42 -5.27
N ARG A 104 3.29 0.34 -6.53
CA ARG A 104 1.87 0.32 -6.90
C ARG A 104 1.12 -0.82 -6.20
N SER A 105 1.65 -2.04 -6.26
CA SER A 105 1.08 -3.20 -5.57
C SER A 105 0.99 -2.97 -4.05
N MET A 106 2.03 -2.38 -3.44
CA MET A 106 2.04 -2.09 -2.02
C MET A 106 0.97 -1.07 -1.63
N VAL A 107 0.90 0.08 -2.31
CA VAL A 107 -0.07 1.13 -1.99
C VAL A 107 -1.51 0.63 -2.14
N LEU A 108 -1.82 -0.03 -3.27
CA LEU A 108 -3.18 -0.53 -3.53
C LEU A 108 -3.56 -1.65 -2.56
N ARG A 109 -2.64 -2.57 -2.25
CA ARG A 109 -2.89 -3.63 -1.25
C ARG A 109 -3.17 -3.04 0.12
N THR A 110 -2.38 -2.06 0.56
CA THR A 110 -2.59 -1.41 1.86
C THR A 110 -3.95 -0.73 1.95
N LEU A 111 -4.45 -0.14 0.86
CA LEU A 111 -5.79 0.44 0.84
C LEU A 111 -6.89 -0.64 0.90
N VAL A 112 -6.73 -1.74 0.15
CA VAL A 112 -7.66 -2.89 0.23
C VAL A 112 -7.68 -3.51 1.62
N GLU A 113 -6.53 -3.67 2.27
CA GLU A 113 -6.44 -4.19 3.64
C GLU A 113 -7.20 -3.30 4.64
N GLN A 114 -7.09 -1.97 4.51
CA GLN A 114 -7.84 -1.03 5.35
C GLN A 114 -9.36 -1.14 5.11
N LEU A 115 -9.80 -1.34 3.88
CA LEU A 115 -11.22 -1.58 3.57
C LEU A 115 -11.76 -2.87 4.19
N GLN A 116 -10.88 -3.84 4.47
CA GLN A 116 -11.25 -5.07 5.13
C GLN A 116 -11.37 -4.93 6.65
N GLU A 117 -10.95 -3.81 7.24
CA GLU A 117 -11.04 -3.60 8.68
C GLU A 117 -12.50 -3.66 9.15
N PRO A 118 -12.80 -4.39 10.25
CA PRO A 118 -14.17 -4.55 10.74
C PRO A 118 -14.88 -3.21 10.97
N ARG A 119 -14.13 -2.20 11.42
CA ARG A 119 -14.66 -0.86 11.68
C ARG A 119 -15.07 -0.15 10.39
N VAL A 120 -14.26 -0.26 9.33
CA VAL A 120 -14.58 0.30 8.00
C VAL A 120 -15.81 -0.39 7.41
N LYS A 121 -15.86 -1.72 7.44
CA LYS A 121 -17.04 -2.49 6.98
C LYS A 121 -18.33 -2.09 7.70
N ARG A 122 -18.24 -1.85 9.01
CA ARG A 122 -19.40 -1.41 9.80
C ARG A 122 -19.91 -0.04 9.37
N VAL A 123 -19.01 0.94 9.20
CA VAL A 123 -19.36 2.27 8.68
C VAL A 123 -19.97 2.16 7.29
N SER A 124 -19.44 1.30 6.41
CA SER A 124 -20.00 1.09 5.07
C SER A 124 -21.40 0.49 5.08
N LYS A 125 -21.65 -0.51 5.94
CA LYS A 125 -23.00 -1.07 6.14
C LYS A 125 -23.98 0.01 6.59
N LEU A 126 -23.59 0.81 7.58
CA LEU A 126 -24.43 1.89 8.09
C LEU A 126 -24.68 2.98 7.04
N ALA A 127 -23.65 3.37 6.30
CA ALA A 127 -23.78 4.32 5.20
C ALA A 127 -24.78 3.83 4.15
N GLY A 128 -24.78 2.53 3.83
CA GLY A 128 -25.76 1.93 2.91
C GLY A 128 -27.20 1.99 3.40
N GLN A 129 -27.43 1.88 4.72
CA GLN A 129 -28.77 2.03 5.30
C GLN A 129 -29.24 3.50 5.27
N LEU A 130 -28.32 4.46 5.38
CA LEU A 130 -28.60 5.90 5.38
C LEU A 130 -28.72 6.52 3.98
N ASP A 131 -27.91 6.05 3.06
CA ASP A 131 -27.75 6.56 1.69
C ASP A 131 -27.23 5.44 0.76
N PRO A 132 -28.16 4.65 0.18
CA PRO A 132 -27.80 3.56 -0.73
C PRO A 132 -27.03 4.02 -1.98
N GLU A 133 -27.27 5.24 -2.46
CA GLU A 133 -26.61 5.78 -3.65
C GLU A 133 -25.13 6.07 -3.37
N SER A 134 -24.84 6.64 -2.20
CA SER A 134 -23.46 6.87 -1.75
C SER A 134 -22.69 5.56 -1.59
N LEU A 135 -23.32 4.53 -1.00
CA LEU A 135 -22.71 3.20 -0.90
C LEU A 135 -22.43 2.60 -2.28
N HIS A 136 -23.39 2.68 -3.22
CA HIS A 136 -23.18 2.16 -4.56
C HIS A 136 -21.97 2.82 -5.26
N GLY A 137 -21.85 4.15 -5.17
CA GLY A 137 -20.69 4.86 -5.71
C GLY A 137 -19.37 4.46 -5.06
N PHE A 138 -19.38 4.09 -3.77
CA PHE A 138 -18.21 3.59 -3.06
C PHE A 138 -17.84 2.15 -3.47
N GLU A 139 -18.83 1.27 -3.66
CA GLU A 139 -18.62 -0.10 -4.14
C GLU A 139 -17.99 -0.11 -5.53
N VAL A 140 -18.45 0.78 -6.43
CA VAL A 140 -17.88 0.92 -7.78
C VAL A 140 -16.38 1.21 -7.73
N VAL A 141 -15.94 2.19 -6.93
CA VAL A 141 -14.50 2.51 -6.83
C VAL A 141 -13.71 1.43 -6.08
N THR A 142 -14.35 0.68 -5.18
CA THR A 142 -13.73 -0.43 -4.47
C THR A 142 -13.45 -1.61 -5.40
N VAL A 143 -14.39 -1.93 -6.30
CA VAL A 143 -14.16 -2.96 -7.33
C VAL A 143 -13.01 -2.56 -8.26
N GLN A 144 -12.97 -1.29 -8.70
CA GLN A 144 -11.85 -0.78 -9.51
C GLN A 144 -10.51 -0.89 -8.77
N LEU A 145 -10.51 -0.62 -7.47
CA LEU A 145 -9.34 -0.77 -6.63
C LEU A 145 -8.86 -2.23 -6.53
N GLU A 146 -9.77 -3.17 -6.34
CA GLU A 146 -9.43 -4.60 -6.29
C GLU A 146 -8.84 -5.09 -7.62
N THR A 147 -9.46 -4.74 -8.75
CA THR A 147 -8.94 -5.06 -10.08
C THR A 147 -7.54 -4.47 -10.28
N ALA A 148 -7.35 -3.18 -9.97
CA ALA A 148 -6.05 -2.53 -10.10
C ALA A 148 -4.98 -3.15 -9.17
N ARG A 149 -5.36 -3.59 -7.96
CA ARG A 149 -4.48 -4.30 -7.02
C ARG A 149 -4.03 -5.64 -7.58
N GLU A 150 -4.95 -6.42 -8.17
CA GLU A 150 -4.65 -7.72 -8.79
C GLU A 150 -3.68 -7.53 -9.96
N ASP A 151 -4.02 -6.64 -10.88
CA ASP A 151 -3.18 -6.30 -12.02
C ASP A 151 -1.78 -5.86 -11.56
N ALA A 152 -1.68 -5.01 -10.53
CA ALA A 152 -0.39 -4.55 -10.03
C ALA A 152 0.43 -5.67 -9.38
N THR A 153 -0.23 -6.58 -8.67
CA THR A 153 0.41 -7.70 -7.98
C THR A 153 0.94 -8.71 -8.98
N ASP A 154 0.13 -9.08 -9.97
CA ASP A 154 0.52 -10.03 -11.01
C ASP A 154 1.67 -9.49 -11.85
N ASN A 155 1.60 -8.23 -12.29
CA ASN A 155 2.68 -7.60 -13.05
C ASN A 155 3.97 -7.50 -12.24
N PHE A 156 3.89 -7.15 -10.96
CA PHE A 156 5.05 -7.16 -10.07
C PHE A 156 5.67 -8.57 -9.98
N HIS A 157 4.87 -9.62 -9.78
CA HIS A 157 5.37 -10.98 -9.69
C HIS A 157 6.02 -11.46 -11.00
N LEU A 158 5.37 -11.22 -12.13
CA LEU A 158 5.90 -11.59 -13.45
C LEU A 158 7.24 -10.91 -13.74
N LEU A 159 7.33 -9.59 -13.53
CA LEU A 159 8.58 -8.87 -13.74
C LEU A 159 9.67 -9.25 -12.74
N SER A 160 9.30 -9.59 -11.51
CA SER A 160 10.25 -10.05 -10.49
C SER A 160 10.95 -11.35 -10.88
N THR A 161 10.34 -12.17 -11.74
CA THR A 161 11.01 -13.36 -12.30
C THR A 161 12.23 -12.99 -13.16
N LEU A 162 12.26 -11.79 -13.73
CA LEU A 162 13.33 -11.27 -14.58
C LEU A 162 14.33 -10.40 -13.82
N ASP A 163 14.06 -10.06 -12.56
CA ASP A 163 14.84 -9.11 -11.75
C ASP A 163 16.34 -9.45 -11.70
N ARG A 164 16.65 -10.75 -11.57
CA ARG A 164 18.05 -11.22 -11.62
C ARG A 164 18.75 -10.86 -12.93
N HIS A 165 18.07 -10.99 -14.07
CA HIS A 165 18.64 -10.67 -15.38
C HIS A 165 18.79 -9.16 -15.54
N PHE A 166 17.80 -8.37 -15.10
CA PHE A 166 17.91 -6.91 -15.10
C PHE A 166 19.08 -6.41 -14.25
N LYS A 167 19.27 -6.97 -13.05
CA LYS A 167 20.42 -6.67 -12.18
C LYS A 167 21.75 -7.05 -12.83
N LYS A 168 21.83 -8.23 -13.46
CA LYS A 168 23.02 -8.65 -14.20
C LYS A 168 23.36 -7.69 -15.33
N LEU A 169 22.37 -7.25 -16.10
CA LEU A 169 22.60 -6.24 -17.14
C LEU A 169 23.09 -4.92 -16.53
N ALA A 170 22.46 -4.43 -15.46
CA ALA A 170 22.85 -3.18 -14.81
C ALA A 170 24.25 -3.21 -14.17
N GLN A 171 24.71 -4.38 -13.74
CA GLN A 171 26.01 -4.57 -13.10
C GLN A 171 27.11 -5.02 -14.08
N GLY A 172 26.73 -5.52 -15.26
CA GLY A 172 27.64 -6.08 -16.25
C GLY A 172 28.63 -5.02 -16.73
N ARG A 173 29.93 -5.32 -16.60
CA ARG A 173 31.03 -4.42 -17.01
C ARG A 173 31.82 -4.93 -18.21
N ASP A 174 31.41 -6.07 -18.78
CA ASP A 174 32.01 -6.64 -19.97
C ASP A 174 30.92 -7.15 -20.92
N PHE A 175 31.27 -7.22 -22.20
CA PHE A 175 30.36 -7.61 -23.28
C PHE A 175 29.93 -9.08 -23.20
N GLY A 176 30.77 -9.96 -22.64
CA GLY A 176 30.48 -11.39 -22.53
C GLY A 176 29.30 -11.63 -21.59
N ALA A 177 29.32 -11.04 -20.40
CA ALA A 177 28.25 -11.15 -19.42
C ALA A 177 26.90 -10.61 -19.94
N ILE A 178 26.94 -9.52 -20.72
CA ILE A 178 25.74 -8.96 -21.38
C ILE A 178 25.21 -9.96 -22.42
N ALA A 179 26.08 -10.46 -23.32
CA ALA A 179 25.71 -11.40 -24.37
C ALA A 179 25.14 -12.72 -23.82
N GLU A 180 25.68 -13.23 -22.72
CA GLU A 180 25.18 -14.44 -22.06
C GLU A 180 23.83 -14.25 -21.37
N THR A 181 23.53 -13.03 -20.91
CA THR A 181 22.29 -12.71 -20.18
C THR A 181 21.11 -12.51 -21.12
N LEU A 182 21.33 -11.94 -22.31
CA LEU A 182 20.26 -11.55 -23.23
C LEU A 182 19.36 -12.71 -23.70
N PRO A 183 19.87 -13.88 -24.13
CA PRO A 183 19.01 -14.97 -24.59
C PRO A 183 18.03 -15.43 -23.52
N ARG A 184 18.52 -15.61 -22.28
CA ARG A 184 17.68 -16.03 -21.14
C ARG A 184 16.67 -14.95 -20.75
N LEU A 185 17.04 -13.68 -20.87
CA LEU A 185 16.12 -12.58 -20.63
C LEU A 185 14.99 -12.56 -21.68
N LEU A 186 15.31 -12.75 -22.96
CA LEU A 186 14.32 -12.78 -24.04
C LEU A 186 13.35 -13.96 -23.88
N GLU A 187 13.83 -15.14 -23.49
CA GLU A 187 12.95 -16.28 -23.12
C GLU A 187 11.99 -15.91 -21.99
N GLY A 188 12.49 -15.25 -20.96
CA GLY A 188 11.67 -14.76 -19.85
C GLY A 188 10.64 -13.71 -20.30
N LEU A 189 11.01 -12.80 -21.20
CA LEU A 189 10.10 -11.79 -21.76
C LEU A 189 9.04 -12.42 -22.65
N HIS A 190 9.35 -13.48 -23.39
CA HIS A 190 8.34 -14.25 -24.12
C HIS A 190 7.31 -14.86 -23.16
N LEU A 191 7.73 -15.36 -21.99
CA LEU A 191 6.80 -15.85 -20.98
C LEU A 191 5.91 -14.71 -20.46
N VAL A 192 6.50 -13.56 -20.13
CA VAL A 192 5.76 -12.38 -19.68
C VAL A 192 4.76 -11.90 -20.74
N TRP A 193 5.14 -11.85 -22.02
CA TRP A 193 4.25 -11.49 -23.14
C TRP A 193 3.05 -12.44 -23.24
N ASN A 194 3.27 -13.74 -23.08
CA ASN A 194 2.20 -14.73 -23.25
C ASN A 194 1.23 -14.77 -22.07
N ILE A 195 1.70 -14.46 -20.86
CA ILE A 195 0.91 -14.59 -19.62
C ILE A 195 0.30 -13.25 -19.17
N SER A 196 1.06 -12.15 -19.22
CA SER A 196 0.60 -10.86 -18.67
C SER A 196 -0.47 -10.23 -19.54
N MET A 197 -1.65 -9.96 -18.97
CA MET A 197 -2.69 -9.17 -19.65
C MET A 197 -2.22 -7.75 -19.98
N HIS A 198 -1.33 -7.17 -19.17
CA HIS A 198 -0.75 -5.85 -19.40
C HIS A 198 0.32 -5.89 -20.50
N TYR A 199 1.34 -6.74 -20.36
CA TYR A 199 2.49 -6.78 -21.29
C TYR A 199 2.23 -7.53 -22.59
N LYS A 200 1.10 -8.24 -22.72
CA LYS A 200 0.65 -8.80 -24.00
C LYS A 200 0.23 -7.73 -25.01
N ARG A 201 -0.02 -6.50 -24.54
CA ARG A 201 -0.22 -5.35 -25.42
C ARG A 201 1.14 -4.85 -25.92
N GLY A 202 1.24 -4.67 -27.23
CA GLY A 202 2.51 -4.34 -27.90
C GLY A 202 3.16 -3.07 -27.38
N ASP A 203 2.36 -2.04 -27.07
CA ASP A 203 2.82 -0.76 -26.51
C ASP A 203 3.56 -0.91 -25.18
N HIS A 204 3.04 -1.72 -24.26
CA HIS A 204 3.66 -1.92 -22.95
C HIS A 204 4.94 -2.73 -23.01
N MET A 205 4.99 -3.75 -23.88
CA MET A 205 6.24 -4.50 -24.10
C MET A 205 7.27 -3.66 -24.84
N GLU A 206 6.89 -2.89 -25.85
CA GLU A 206 7.79 -2.00 -26.58
C GLU A 206 8.49 -1.04 -25.62
N ALA A 207 7.72 -0.39 -24.74
CA ALA A 207 8.26 0.49 -23.70
C ALA A 207 9.20 -0.24 -22.72
N LEU A 208 8.93 -1.50 -22.37
CA LEU A 208 9.83 -2.30 -21.53
C LEU A 208 11.12 -2.66 -22.29
N MET A 209 11.01 -3.04 -23.56
CA MET A 209 12.14 -3.38 -24.43
C MET A 209 13.04 -2.18 -24.68
N GLU A 210 12.47 -0.98 -24.86
CA GLU A 210 13.23 0.27 -24.99
C GLU A 210 14.08 0.53 -23.73
N ARG A 211 13.51 0.32 -22.54
CA ARG A 211 14.24 0.45 -21.27
C ARG A 211 15.34 -0.60 -21.11
N ILE A 212 15.10 -1.83 -21.58
CA ILE A 212 16.12 -2.89 -21.60
C ILE A 212 17.25 -2.51 -22.58
N ALA A 213 16.92 -2.04 -23.77
CA ALA A 213 17.89 -1.58 -24.76
C ALA A 213 18.73 -0.43 -24.22
N TRP A 214 18.10 0.55 -23.57
CA TRP A 214 18.79 1.63 -22.88
C TRP A 214 19.80 1.09 -21.86
N GLN A 215 19.38 0.11 -21.04
CA GLN A 215 20.27 -0.50 -20.05
C GLN A 215 21.46 -1.23 -20.70
N VAL A 216 21.23 -1.94 -21.81
CA VAL A 216 22.30 -2.62 -22.57
C VAL A 216 23.29 -1.61 -23.14
N CYS A 217 22.81 -0.51 -23.74
CA CYS A 217 23.65 0.56 -24.25
C CYS A 217 24.48 1.20 -23.12
N GLU A 218 23.87 1.44 -21.96
CA GLU A 218 24.57 2.02 -20.83
C GLU A 218 25.64 1.08 -20.28
N SER A 219 25.35 -0.22 -20.18
CA SER A 219 26.34 -1.22 -19.75
C SER A 219 27.47 -1.37 -20.76
N ALA A 220 27.17 -1.34 -22.06
CA ALA A 220 28.18 -1.33 -23.13
C ALA A 220 29.08 -0.08 -23.05
N ARG A 221 28.51 1.10 -22.81
CA ARG A 221 29.26 2.35 -22.64
C ARG A 221 30.26 2.27 -21.48
N HIS A 222 29.91 1.60 -20.39
CA HIS A 222 30.81 1.35 -19.28
C HIS A 222 31.86 0.27 -19.56
N ALA A 223 31.51 -0.75 -20.37
CA ALA A 223 32.43 -1.80 -20.77
C ALA A 223 33.50 -1.31 -21.76
N VAL A 224 33.19 -0.30 -22.57
CA VAL A 224 34.17 0.38 -23.43
C VAL A 224 35.10 1.22 -22.55
N ASN A 225 36.22 0.62 -22.18
CA ASN A 225 37.29 1.34 -21.50
C ASN A 225 38.03 2.22 -22.52
N MET A 226 37.82 3.54 -22.47
CA MET A 226 38.53 4.48 -23.36
C MET A 226 40.06 4.33 -23.28
N CYS A 227 40.59 3.85 -22.14
CA CYS A 227 42.02 3.60 -21.96
C CYS A 227 42.56 2.41 -22.76
N THR A 228 41.73 1.49 -23.25
CA THR A 228 42.17 0.38 -24.12
C THR A 228 41.93 0.68 -25.59
N LEU A 229 40.99 1.57 -25.92
CA LEU A 229 40.61 1.86 -27.31
C LEU A 229 41.57 2.83 -28.01
N PHE A 230 42.27 3.68 -27.25
CA PHE A 230 43.30 4.60 -27.75
C PHE A 230 44.74 4.16 -27.42
N ARG A 231 44.89 2.96 -26.87
CA ARG A 231 46.20 2.35 -26.60
C ARG A 231 46.52 1.33 -27.69
N ASP A 232 46.25 1.74 -28.92
CA ASP A 232 46.85 1.16 -30.11
C ASP A 232 48.13 1.97 -30.33
N ASP A 233 49.16 1.64 -29.55
CA ASP A 233 50.52 2.06 -29.88
C ASP A 233 50.86 1.31 -31.17
N GLY A 234 50.95 2.04 -32.28
CA GLY A 234 51.21 1.48 -33.60
C GLY A 234 52.39 0.51 -33.58
N GLU A 235 52.11 -0.78 -33.71
CA GLU A 235 53.06 -1.73 -34.25
C GLU A 235 52.82 -1.84 -35.76
N GLU A 236 53.34 -0.85 -36.50
CA GLU A 236 53.86 -1.13 -37.83
C GLU A 236 54.97 -2.17 -37.69
N ARG A 237 54.71 -3.44 -38.05
CA ARG A 237 55.71 -4.39 -38.52
C ARG A 237 55.13 -5.36 -39.55
#